data_AF-A0A7L4ZNG4-F1
#
_entry.id   AF-A0A7L4ZNG4-F1
#
_cell.length_a   1.000
_cell.length_b   1.000
_cell.length_c   1.000
_cell.angle_alpha   90.00
_cell.angle_beta   90.00
_cell.angle_gamma   90.00
#
_symmetry.space_group_name_H-M   'P 1'
#
loop_
_entity.id
_entity.type
_entity.pdbx_description
1 polymer ?
#
loop_
_entity_poly.entity_id
_entity_poly.type
_entity_poly.pdbx_seq_one_letter_code
_entity_poly.pdbx_strand_id
1 'polypeptide(L)'
;MFNFIPFDRYLVSMPESDKLGGFYDEKGGGFYYFNLMAFTTLLNIEIVGCEKLVVAELLRNYIHDCIHFSTYRTFRLVDDGKNNFTIYREQYGINYRNQYGDSYSSKDLSKSIPKAINLNLLMDGVNAVYTSYIIDSIFKKDSFKTKNLLNKEILLDLTKLKISNFQLFDSCPIMFYNEVINPCKEFINYWGGFPFICICLKAMFGGEPNLLNEYYEYKTQDKNYWINNFKQANFKI
;
A
#
# COMPACT_ATOMS: atom_id res chain seq x y z
N MET A 1 2.79 -5.06 -15.51
CA MET A 1 2.55 -3.80 -16.27
C MET A 1 1.72 -2.89 -15.37
N PHE A 2 2.03 -1.59 -15.28
CA PHE A 2 1.22 -0.64 -14.51
C PHE A 2 0.00 -0.22 -15.34
N ASN A 3 -1.18 -0.29 -14.75
CA ASN A 3 -2.47 0.00 -15.37
C ASN A 3 -3.22 1.02 -14.53
N PHE A 4 -3.80 2.00 -15.22
CA PHE A 4 -4.73 2.94 -14.60
C PHE A 4 -6.10 2.27 -14.44
N ILE A 5 -6.77 2.55 -13.31
CA ILE A 5 -8.18 2.20 -13.15
C ILE A 5 -8.97 3.07 -14.14
N PRO A 6 -9.82 2.46 -14.99
CA PRO A 6 -10.72 3.20 -15.87
C PRO A 6 -11.63 4.16 -15.06
N PHE A 7 -11.86 5.38 -15.56
CA PHE A 7 -12.61 6.39 -14.79
C PHE A 7 -14.06 5.98 -14.48
N ASP A 8 -14.69 5.17 -15.33
CA ASP A 8 -16.01 4.58 -15.10
C ASP A 8 -16.03 3.55 -13.94
N ARG A 9 -14.86 3.19 -13.42
CA ARG A 9 -14.67 2.26 -12.30
C ARG A 9 -14.06 2.92 -11.06
N TYR A 10 -13.91 4.25 -11.08
CA TYR A 10 -13.38 5.01 -9.96
C TYR A 10 -14.47 5.94 -9.41
N LEU A 11 -15.14 5.49 -8.36
CA LEU A 11 -16.27 6.18 -7.77
C LEU A 11 -15.82 7.06 -6.60
N VAL A 12 -16.36 8.27 -6.58
CA VAL A 12 -15.97 9.32 -5.64
C VAL A 12 -17.21 9.79 -4.90
N SER A 13 -17.21 9.74 -3.58
CA SER A 13 -18.24 10.30 -2.72
C SER A 13 -17.81 11.63 -2.10
N MET A 14 -18.81 12.45 -1.74
CA MET A 14 -18.58 13.61 -0.88
C MET A 14 -18.54 13.13 0.58
N PRO A 15 -17.65 13.69 1.42
CA PRO A 15 -17.66 13.43 2.84
C PRO A 15 -18.91 14.01 3.52
N GLU A 16 -19.25 13.50 4.70
CA GLU A 16 -20.21 14.15 5.60
C GLU A 16 -19.67 15.54 6.01
N SER A 17 -20.57 16.49 6.28
CA SER A 17 -20.22 17.91 6.46
C SER A 17 -19.21 18.16 7.59
N ASP A 18 -19.22 17.33 8.63
CA ASP A 18 -18.34 17.40 9.80
C ASP A 18 -17.13 16.47 9.72
N LYS A 19 -17.01 15.66 8.67
CA LYS A 19 -15.91 14.72 8.45
C LYS A 19 -14.88 15.31 7.50
N LEU A 20 -13.61 15.04 7.80
CA LEU A 20 -12.50 15.52 6.97
C LEU A 20 -12.49 14.86 5.58
N GLY A 21 -12.94 13.62 5.45
CA GLY A 21 -12.92 12.89 4.19
C GLY A 21 -11.52 12.43 3.77
N GLY A 22 -11.37 12.06 2.50
CA GLY A 22 -10.10 11.56 1.98
C GLY A 22 -9.74 10.18 2.54
N PHE A 23 -8.44 9.94 2.72
CA PHE A 23 -7.90 8.73 3.37
C PHE A 23 -7.99 8.79 4.91
N TYR A 24 -8.46 9.91 5.43
CA TYR A 24 -8.68 10.12 6.86
C TYR A 24 -10.09 9.71 7.29
N ASP A 25 -10.97 9.37 6.33
CA ASP A 25 -12.33 8.95 6.58
C ASP A 25 -12.38 7.46 6.95
N GLU A 26 -13.12 7.11 8.01
CA GLU A 26 -13.36 5.72 8.41
C GLU A 26 -14.17 4.92 7.38
N LYS A 27 -14.95 5.63 6.55
CA LYS A 27 -15.69 5.09 5.40
C LYS A 27 -14.88 5.24 4.10
N GLY A 28 -13.66 5.77 4.19
CA GLY A 28 -12.73 5.86 3.08
C GLY A 28 -12.46 4.48 2.52
N GLY A 29 -13.06 4.18 1.37
CA GLY A 29 -12.81 2.93 0.66
C GLY A 29 -11.47 2.95 -0.07
N GLY A 30 -11.18 1.83 -0.75
CA GLY A 30 -10.07 1.71 -1.69
C GLY A 30 -10.45 0.80 -2.84
N PHE A 31 -9.45 0.17 -3.45
CA PHE A 31 -9.68 -0.76 -4.55
C PHE A 31 -10.30 -2.11 -4.12
N TYR A 32 -11.45 -2.45 -4.69
CA TYR A 32 -12.16 -3.73 -4.51
C TYR A 32 -11.93 -4.64 -5.72
N TYR A 33 -11.04 -5.62 -5.54
CA TYR A 33 -10.56 -6.45 -6.66
C TYR A 33 -11.61 -7.36 -7.29
N PHE A 34 -12.66 -7.80 -6.58
CA PHE A 34 -13.72 -8.60 -7.20
C PHE A 34 -14.64 -7.77 -8.09
N ASN A 35 -14.85 -6.50 -7.74
CA ASN A 35 -15.63 -5.57 -8.55
C ASN A 35 -14.79 -4.90 -9.63
N LEU A 36 -13.46 -4.96 -9.50
CA LEU A 36 -12.51 -4.17 -10.30
C LEU A 36 -12.84 -2.67 -10.26
N MET A 37 -13.31 -2.19 -9.10
CA MET A 37 -13.74 -0.81 -8.87
C MET A 37 -13.06 -0.26 -7.62
N ALA A 38 -12.83 1.05 -7.60
CA ALA A 38 -12.37 1.76 -6.42
C ALA A 38 -13.45 2.74 -5.96
N PHE A 39 -13.56 2.90 -4.64
CA PHE A 39 -14.49 3.82 -4.00
C PHE A 39 -13.67 4.69 -3.06
N THR A 40 -13.73 6.00 -3.22
CA THR A 40 -12.99 6.94 -2.38
C THR A 40 -13.89 8.07 -1.92
N THR A 41 -13.57 8.65 -0.77
CA THR A 41 -14.22 9.86 -0.27
C THR A 41 -13.32 11.06 -0.57
N LEU A 42 -13.86 12.17 -1.05
CA LEU A 42 -13.11 13.41 -1.22
C LEU A 42 -12.70 14.00 0.12
N LEU A 43 -11.62 14.77 0.11
CA LEU A 43 -11.30 15.68 1.21
C LEU A 43 -12.36 16.79 1.27
N ASN A 44 -12.85 17.10 2.46
CA ASN A 44 -13.91 18.08 2.67
C ASN A 44 -13.40 19.51 2.44
N ILE A 45 -13.80 20.11 1.31
CA ILE A 45 -13.38 21.45 0.90
C ILE A 45 -13.79 22.55 1.90
N GLU A 46 -14.90 22.37 2.62
CA GLU A 46 -15.39 23.34 3.61
C GLU A 46 -14.48 23.36 4.85
N ILE A 47 -13.90 22.21 5.21
CA ILE A 47 -12.95 22.08 6.32
C ILE A 47 -11.55 22.54 5.90
N VAL A 48 -11.06 22.10 4.74
CA VAL A 48 -9.66 22.37 4.35
C VAL A 48 -9.47 23.71 3.64
N GLY A 49 -10.52 24.27 3.03
CA GLY A 49 -10.48 25.54 2.32
C GLY A 49 -9.42 25.63 1.20
N CYS A 50 -9.00 24.49 0.63
CA CYS A 50 -7.91 24.42 -0.34
C CYS A 50 -8.16 23.37 -1.41
N GLU A 51 -8.65 23.79 -2.57
CA GLU A 51 -8.94 22.91 -3.72
C GLU A 51 -7.72 22.09 -4.16
N LYS A 52 -6.52 22.68 -4.14
CA LYS A 52 -5.29 21.97 -4.49
C LYS A 52 -5.03 20.78 -3.57
N LEU A 53 -5.35 20.89 -2.28
CA LEU A 53 -5.19 19.76 -1.35
C LEU A 53 -6.24 18.69 -1.61
N VAL A 54 -7.48 19.07 -1.93
CA VAL A 54 -8.52 18.11 -2.34
C VAL A 54 -8.08 17.33 -3.58
N VAL A 55 -7.52 18.02 -4.58
CA VAL A 55 -7.00 17.38 -5.80
C VAL A 55 -5.79 16.49 -5.50
N ALA A 56 -4.86 16.96 -4.67
CA ALA A 56 -3.68 16.16 -4.29
C ALA A 56 -4.06 14.89 -3.54
N GLU A 57 -5.02 14.99 -2.62
CA GLU A 57 -5.58 13.85 -1.87
C GLU A 57 -6.29 12.86 -2.82
N LEU A 58 -7.15 13.35 -3.71
CA LEU A 58 -7.83 12.53 -4.71
C LEU A 58 -6.82 11.81 -5.62
N LEU A 59 -5.76 12.52 -6.03
CA LEU A 59 -4.70 11.94 -6.84
C LEU A 59 -3.90 10.88 -6.07
N ARG A 60 -3.63 11.10 -4.77
CA ARG A 60 -3.00 10.08 -3.91
C ARG A 60 -3.83 8.81 -3.91
N ASN A 61 -5.13 8.92 -3.64
CA ASN A 61 -6.04 7.76 -3.63
C ASN A 61 -6.10 7.06 -4.99
N TYR A 62 -6.18 7.84 -6.08
CA TYR A 62 -6.23 7.27 -7.42
C TYR A 62 -4.96 6.49 -7.77
N ILE A 63 -3.77 7.04 -7.50
CA ILE A 63 -2.50 6.35 -7.74
C ILE A 63 -2.38 5.11 -6.87
N HIS A 64 -2.68 5.23 -5.57
CA HIS A 64 -2.67 4.12 -4.61
C HIS A 64 -3.53 2.95 -5.08
N ASP A 65 -4.76 3.25 -5.54
CA ASP A 65 -5.68 2.24 -6.02
C ASP A 65 -5.28 1.69 -7.39
N CYS A 66 -4.68 2.50 -8.27
CA CYS A 66 -4.10 2.00 -9.53
C CYS A 66 -2.96 1.00 -9.30
N ILE A 67 -2.14 1.19 -8.26
CA ILE A 67 -1.11 0.23 -7.87
C ILE A 67 -1.77 -1.09 -7.45
N HIS A 68 -2.80 -1.03 -6.60
CA HIS A 68 -3.57 -2.23 -6.24
C HIS A 68 -4.25 -2.88 -7.45
N PHE A 69 -4.85 -2.11 -8.35
CA PHE A 69 -5.44 -2.63 -9.58
C PHE A 69 -4.41 -3.37 -10.44
N SER A 70 -3.20 -2.82 -10.53
CA SER A 70 -2.09 -3.37 -11.31
C SER A 70 -1.42 -4.60 -10.67
N THR A 71 -1.64 -4.85 -9.38
CA THR A 71 -1.00 -5.96 -8.68
C THR A 71 -1.47 -7.30 -9.22
N TYR A 72 -0.52 -8.16 -9.58
CA TYR A 72 -0.77 -9.49 -10.12
C TYR A 72 -1.50 -10.38 -9.10
N ARG A 73 -2.40 -11.23 -9.58
CA ARG A 73 -3.22 -12.12 -8.74
C ARG A 73 -3.47 -13.45 -9.43
N THR A 74 -3.43 -14.53 -8.65
CA THR A 74 -3.90 -15.85 -9.08
C THR A 74 -4.97 -16.35 -8.12
N PHE A 75 -5.87 -17.18 -8.64
CA PHE A 75 -6.93 -17.81 -7.89
C PHE A 75 -6.89 -19.31 -8.14
N ARG A 76 -7.17 -20.09 -7.10
CA ARG A 76 -7.30 -21.54 -7.19
C ARG A 76 -8.71 -21.97 -6.83
N LEU A 77 -9.16 -23.00 -7.54
CA LEU A 77 -10.39 -23.72 -7.26
C LEU A 77 -10.03 -24.97 -6.46
N VAL A 78 -10.69 -25.18 -5.32
CA VAL A 78 -10.52 -26.36 -4.47
C VAL A 78 -11.85 -27.07 -4.37
N ASP A 79 -11.85 -28.37 -4.65
CA ASP A 79 -12.98 -29.26 -4.41
C ASP A 79 -12.97 -29.70 -2.94
N ASP A 80 -14.08 -29.51 -2.23
CA ASP A 80 -14.24 -29.95 -0.84
C ASP A 80 -14.66 -31.43 -0.71
N GLY A 81 -14.80 -32.13 -1.84
CA GLY A 81 -15.23 -33.52 -1.93
C GLY A 81 -16.74 -33.72 -1.76
N LYS A 82 -17.53 -32.65 -1.66
CA LYS A 82 -18.99 -32.67 -1.50
C LYS A 82 -19.72 -32.00 -2.69
N ASN A 83 -19.09 -31.99 -3.87
CA ASN A 83 -19.52 -31.22 -5.03
C ASN A 83 -19.60 -29.70 -4.76
N ASN A 84 -18.89 -29.18 -3.75
CA ASN A 84 -18.71 -27.75 -3.60
C ASN A 84 -17.29 -27.38 -3.99
N PHE A 85 -17.19 -26.24 -4.65
CA PHE A 85 -15.91 -25.64 -4.97
C PHE A 85 -15.73 -24.35 -4.17
N THR A 86 -14.56 -24.21 -3.56
CA THR A 86 -14.14 -22.95 -2.93
C THR A 86 -13.09 -22.30 -3.80
N ILE A 87 -13.25 -21.00 -4.07
CA ILE A 87 -12.24 -20.19 -4.74
C ILE A 87 -11.47 -19.43 -3.66
N TYR A 88 -10.14 -19.52 -3.68
CA TYR A 88 -9.28 -18.67 -2.88
C TYR A 88 -8.24 -17.96 -3.74
N ARG A 89 -7.81 -16.77 -3.27
CA ARG A 89 -6.71 -16.03 -3.88
C ARG A 89 -5.39 -16.63 -3.42
N GLU A 90 -4.74 -17.36 -4.32
CA GLU A 90 -3.45 -18.00 -4.08
C GLU A 90 -2.32 -16.95 -4.03
N GLN A 91 -2.25 -16.06 -5.01
CA GLN A 91 -1.19 -15.04 -5.07
C GLN A 91 -1.78 -13.64 -5.08
N TYR A 92 -1.12 -12.73 -4.35
CA TYR A 92 -1.32 -11.30 -4.45
C TYR A 92 0.03 -10.59 -4.48
N GLY A 93 0.40 -10.09 -5.65
CA GLY A 93 1.71 -9.51 -5.92
C GLY A 93 2.81 -10.50 -5.62
N ILE A 94 3.57 -10.23 -4.57
CA ILE A 94 4.72 -11.04 -4.14
C ILE A 94 4.39 -12.00 -2.98
N ASN A 95 3.18 -11.94 -2.43
CA ASN A 95 2.77 -12.81 -1.33
C ASN A 95 1.85 -13.93 -1.82
N TYR A 96 1.97 -15.10 -1.20
CA TYR A 96 1.09 -16.24 -1.41
C TYR A 96 0.23 -16.52 -0.19
N ARG A 97 -0.89 -17.19 -0.42
CA ARG A 97 -1.72 -17.84 0.58
C ARG A 97 -2.06 -19.26 0.16
N ASN A 98 -2.21 -20.15 1.13
CA ASN A 98 -2.71 -21.50 0.91
C ASN A 98 -4.25 -21.53 1.01
N GLN A 99 -4.84 -22.70 0.77
CA GLN A 99 -6.30 -22.91 0.84
C GLN A 99 -6.89 -22.66 2.24
N TYR A 100 -6.08 -22.69 3.30
CA TYR A 100 -6.50 -22.41 4.68
C TYR A 100 -6.41 -20.92 5.04
N GLY A 101 -5.91 -20.09 4.12
CA GLY A 101 -5.72 -18.65 4.32
C GLY A 101 -4.40 -18.28 4.98
N ASP A 102 -3.52 -19.24 5.28
CA ASP A 102 -2.19 -18.97 5.82
C ASP A 102 -1.38 -18.22 4.78
N SER A 103 -0.62 -17.22 5.20
CA SER A 103 0.25 -16.44 4.31
C SER A 103 1.65 -17.02 4.24
N TYR A 104 2.30 -16.90 3.08
CA TYR A 104 3.68 -17.32 2.86
C TYR A 104 4.63 -16.71 3.89
N SER A 105 4.46 -15.43 4.21
CA SER A 105 5.22 -14.73 5.25
C SER A 105 4.42 -14.58 6.55
N SER A 106 5.06 -14.83 7.70
CA SER A 106 4.46 -14.64 9.03
C SER A 106 4.17 -13.17 9.31
N LYS A 107 3.10 -12.90 10.06
CA LYS A 107 2.83 -11.56 10.61
C LYS A 107 3.94 -11.13 11.58
N ASP A 108 4.47 -12.07 12.36
CA ASP A 108 5.54 -11.82 13.33
C ASP A 108 6.88 -11.48 12.68
N LEU A 109 7.03 -11.72 11.37
CA LEU A 109 8.28 -11.46 10.65
C LEU A 109 8.71 -9.98 10.73
N SER A 110 7.73 -9.07 10.81
CA SER A 110 8.00 -7.63 10.95
C SER A 110 8.64 -7.24 12.28
N LYS A 111 8.73 -8.16 13.27
CA LYS A 111 9.53 -7.95 14.48
C LYS A 111 11.04 -7.98 14.21
N SER A 112 11.46 -8.45 13.03
CA SER A 112 12.87 -8.56 12.61
C SER A 112 13.32 -7.46 11.65
N ILE A 113 12.53 -6.38 11.52
CA ILE A 113 12.92 -5.17 10.79
C ILE A 113 14.23 -4.62 11.38
N PRO A 114 15.16 -4.11 10.53
CA PRO A 114 15.02 -3.91 9.09
C PRO A 114 15.43 -5.10 8.22
N LYS A 115 15.82 -6.24 8.80
CA LYS A 115 16.34 -7.39 8.05
C LYS A 115 15.24 -8.16 7.33
N ALA A 116 14.08 -8.32 7.94
CA ALA A 116 12.94 -9.00 7.33
C ALA A 116 11.62 -8.28 7.65
N ILE A 117 10.61 -8.47 6.82
CA ILE A 117 9.28 -7.87 6.96
C ILE A 117 8.21 -8.79 6.40
N ASN A 118 7.00 -8.75 6.96
CA ASN A 118 5.85 -9.40 6.36
C ASN A 118 5.61 -8.88 4.92
N LEU A 119 5.36 -9.79 3.97
CA LEU A 119 5.24 -9.41 2.56
C LEU A 119 3.95 -8.64 2.23
N ASN A 120 2.84 -8.85 2.96
CA ASN A 120 1.67 -7.97 2.79
C ASN A 120 2.00 -6.55 3.27
N LEU A 121 2.65 -6.46 4.43
CA LEU A 121 3.07 -5.17 4.97
C LEU A 121 4.01 -4.44 4.01
N LEU A 122 4.98 -5.15 3.44
CA LEU A 122 5.89 -4.60 2.43
C LEU A 122 5.15 -4.06 1.21
N MET A 123 4.18 -4.81 0.67
CA MET A 123 3.39 -4.35 -0.49
C MET A 123 2.63 -3.07 -0.19
N ASP A 124 1.99 -2.99 0.97
CA ASP A 124 1.22 -1.80 1.39
C ASP A 124 2.14 -0.60 1.61
N GLY A 125 3.29 -0.81 2.26
CA GLY A 125 4.30 0.23 2.45
C GLY A 125 4.94 0.70 1.15
N VAL A 126 5.27 -0.21 0.23
CA VAL A 126 5.78 0.12 -1.11
C VAL A 126 4.76 0.95 -1.88
N ASN A 127 3.48 0.57 -1.83
CA ASN A 127 2.40 1.33 -2.45
C ASN A 127 2.35 2.76 -1.90
N ALA A 128 2.26 2.91 -0.58
CA ALA A 128 2.14 4.23 0.04
C ALA A 128 3.38 5.11 -0.17
N VAL A 129 4.59 4.56 -0.01
CA VAL A 129 5.84 5.32 -0.19
C VAL A 129 6.02 5.75 -1.65
N TYR A 130 5.74 4.86 -2.62
CA TYR A 130 5.83 5.21 -4.03
C TYR A 130 4.77 6.24 -4.42
N THR A 131 3.55 6.10 -3.92
CA THR A 131 2.48 7.08 -4.13
C THR A 131 2.90 8.45 -3.60
N SER A 132 3.43 8.53 -2.39
CA SER A 132 3.91 9.79 -1.81
C SER A 132 5.05 10.41 -2.63
N TYR A 133 5.97 9.59 -3.15
CA TYR A 133 7.01 10.07 -4.06
C TYR A 133 6.43 10.70 -5.33
N ILE A 134 5.42 10.08 -5.95
CA ILE A 134 4.74 10.67 -7.11
C ILE A 134 4.08 11.98 -6.74
N ILE A 135 3.35 12.01 -5.61
CA ILE A 135 2.68 13.23 -5.15
C ILE A 135 3.69 14.36 -4.91
N ASP A 136 4.79 14.13 -4.20
CA ASP A 136 5.84 15.15 -3.97
C ASP A 136 6.46 15.64 -5.29
N SER A 137 6.61 14.76 -6.28
CA SER A 137 7.16 15.12 -7.60
C SER A 137 6.22 16.05 -8.41
N ILE A 138 4.90 15.87 -8.27
CA ILE A 138 3.88 16.68 -8.94
C ILE A 138 3.67 18.00 -8.19
N PHE A 139 3.62 17.90 -6.87
CA PHE A 139 3.20 18.94 -5.94
C PHE A 139 4.41 19.48 -5.17
N LYS A 140 5.22 20.33 -5.83
CA LYS A 140 6.34 21.02 -5.16
C LYS A 140 5.84 21.77 -3.92
N LYS A 141 6.59 21.73 -2.81
CA LYS A 141 6.27 22.38 -1.53
C LYS A 141 5.70 23.80 -1.62
N ASP A 142 6.23 24.64 -2.50
CA ASP A 142 5.82 26.04 -2.61
C ASP A 142 4.42 26.21 -3.22
N SER A 143 3.82 25.12 -3.74
CA SER A 143 2.50 25.10 -4.36
C SER A 143 1.35 25.26 -3.37
N PHE A 144 1.62 25.03 -2.07
CA PHE A 144 0.65 25.03 -0.98
C PHE A 144 1.07 26.02 0.10
N LYS A 145 1.07 27.32 -0.24
CA LYS A 145 1.24 28.37 0.76
C LYS A 145 0.00 28.41 1.66
N THR A 146 0.05 27.72 2.80
CA THR A 146 -1.01 27.73 3.81
C THR A 146 -0.45 28.05 5.18
N LYS A 147 -1.17 28.90 5.93
CA LYS A 147 -0.90 29.13 7.36
C LYS A 147 -1.69 28.17 8.26
N ASN A 148 -2.73 27.53 7.73
CA ASN A 148 -3.57 26.55 8.43
C ASN A 148 -2.73 25.31 8.80
N LEU A 149 -2.75 24.91 10.08
CA LEU A 149 -1.99 23.79 10.62
C LEU A 149 -2.44 22.44 10.03
N LEU A 150 -3.75 22.20 9.96
CA LEU A 150 -4.35 21.00 9.35
C LEU A 150 -3.84 20.82 7.92
N ASN A 151 -3.88 21.87 7.11
CA ASN A 151 -3.42 21.81 5.73
C ASN A 151 -1.91 21.51 5.61
N LYS A 152 -1.10 21.96 6.57
CA LYS A 152 0.34 21.61 6.63
C LYS A 152 0.54 20.14 6.97
N GLU A 153 -0.27 19.61 7.89
CA GLU A 153 -0.21 18.20 8.29
C GLU A 153 -0.60 17.29 7.13
N ILE A 154 -1.74 17.55 6.47
CA ILE A 154 -2.17 16.82 5.27
C ILE A 154 -1.09 16.85 4.18
N LEU A 155 -0.49 18.03 3.93
CA LEU A 155 0.58 18.15 2.94
C LEU A 155 1.82 17.33 3.32
N LEU A 156 2.22 17.34 4.59
CA LEU A 156 3.38 16.56 5.07
C LEU A 156 3.14 15.06 4.98
N ASP A 157 1.92 14.61 5.24
CA ASP A 157 1.53 13.22 5.04
C ASP A 157 1.57 12.85 3.56
N LEU A 158 0.86 13.59 2.71
CA LEU A 158 0.83 13.41 1.25
C LEU A 158 2.22 13.30 0.61
N THR A 159 3.12 14.22 0.93
CA THR A 159 4.39 14.40 0.20
C THR A 159 5.61 13.73 0.84
N LYS A 160 5.56 13.47 2.15
CA LYS A 160 6.74 12.96 2.86
C LYS A 160 6.46 11.74 3.68
N LEU A 161 5.18 11.42 3.85
CA LEU A 161 4.72 10.50 4.87
C LEU A 161 5.42 10.84 6.17
N LYS A 162 5.19 12.06 6.67
CA LYS A 162 5.77 12.52 7.92
C LYS A 162 4.64 12.99 8.82
N ILE A 163 4.35 12.16 9.82
CA ILE A 163 3.49 12.53 10.93
C ILE A 163 4.38 13.06 12.04
N SER A 164 4.50 14.39 12.17
CA SER A 164 5.26 14.97 13.27
C SER A 164 4.41 15.49 14.42
N ASN A 165 3.10 15.72 14.23
CA ASN A 165 2.16 16.17 15.26
C ASN A 165 0.73 16.17 14.69
N PHE A 166 0.17 15.05 14.22
CA PHE A 166 -1.25 14.98 13.84
C PHE A 166 -2.11 15.07 15.11
N GLN A 167 -2.16 16.23 15.77
CA GLN A 167 -3.00 16.43 16.97
C GLN A 167 -4.49 16.53 16.62
N LEU A 168 -4.81 16.66 15.33
CA LEU A 168 -6.14 16.97 14.81
C LEU A 168 -6.89 15.77 14.21
N PHE A 169 -6.29 14.58 14.18
CA PHE A 169 -6.86 13.40 13.54
C PHE A 169 -7.08 12.30 14.57
N ASP A 170 -8.10 11.48 14.33
CA ASP A 170 -8.34 10.25 15.08
C ASP A 170 -7.12 9.31 15.03
N SER A 171 -7.13 8.25 15.84
CA SER A 171 -6.01 7.30 15.91
C SER A 171 -5.65 6.64 14.58
N CYS A 172 -6.55 6.60 13.60
CA CYS A 172 -6.40 5.77 12.39
C CYS A 172 -5.21 6.16 11.49
N PRO A 173 -5.02 7.41 11.02
CA PRO A 173 -3.86 7.77 10.20
C PRO A 173 -2.53 7.63 10.94
N ILE A 174 -2.53 7.91 12.25
CA ILE A 174 -1.37 7.74 13.12
C ILE A 174 -1.02 6.26 13.27
N MET A 175 -2.02 5.40 13.49
CA MET A 175 -1.85 3.94 13.53
C MET A 175 -1.33 3.43 12.19
N PHE A 176 -1.93 3.81 11.07
CA PHE A 176 -1.46 3.42 9.75
C PHE A 176 0.01 3.83 9.52
N TYR A 177 0.37 5.06 9.93
CA TYR A 177 1.75 5.50 9.83
C TYR A 177 2.70 4.65 10.68
N ASN A 178 2.36 4.40 11.94
CA ASN A 178 3.21 3.66 12.87
C ASN A 178 3.31 2.17 12.54
N GLU A 179 2.22 1.57 12.08
CA GLU A 179 2.11 0.12 11.85
C GLU A 179 2.53 -0.27 10.43
N VAL A 180 2.35 0.61 9.44
CA VAL A 180 2.63 0.32 8.02
C VAL A 180 3.79 1.16 7.52
N ILE A 181 3.66 2.48 7.56
CA ILE A 181 4.58 3.36 6.85
C ILE A 181 5.98 3.37 7.45
N ASN A 182 6.09 3.63 8.74
CA ASN A 182 7.38 3.75 9.43
C ASN A 182 8.22 2.46 9.33
N PRO A 183 7.70 1.26 9.68
CA PRO A 183 8.44 0.01 9.52
C PRO A 183 8.84 -0.26 8.06
N CYS A 184 7.96 0.04 7.11
CA CYS A 184 8.29 -0.15 5.69
C CYS A 184 9.35 0.83 5.20
N LYS A 185 9.33 2.09 5.63
CA LYS A 185 10.39 3.07 5.30
C LYS A 185 11.74 2.61 5.84
N GLU A 186 11.79 2.12 7.06
CA GLU A 186 13.02 1.58 7.65
C GLU A 186 13.56 0.40 6.84
N PHE A 187 12.68 -0.58 6.54
CA PHE A 187 13.01 -1.74 5.71
C PHE A 187 13.48 -1.35 4.30
N ILE A 188 12.71 -0.51 3.61
CA ILE A 188 13.03 -0.03 2.25
C ILE A 188 14.39 0.67 2.24
N ASN A 189 14.67 1.56 3.20
CA ASN A 189 15.93 2.27 3.27
C ASN A 189 17.11 1.32 3.49
N TYR A 190 16.97 0.35 4.40
CA TYR A 190 17.99 -0.67 4.64
C TYR A 190 18.31 -1.48 3.37
N TRP A 191 17.27 -1.84 2.62
CA TRP A 191 17.41 -2.63 1.39
C TRP A 191 17.72 -1.81 0.14
N GLY A 192 18.03 -0.52 0.23
CA GLY A 192 18.54 0.27 -0.90
C GLY A 192 17.60 1.35 -1.44
N GLY A 193 16.54 1.70 -0.71
CA GLY A 193 15.72 2.87 -0.98
C GLY A 193 14.87 2.77 -2.26
N PHE A 194 14.81 3.86 -3.03
CA PHE A 194 13.97 3.94 -4.23
C PHE A 194 14.27 2.86 -5.30
N PRO A 195 15.53 2.51 -5.60
CA PRO A 195 15.82 1.34 -6.45
C PRO A 195 15.14 0.05 -5.99
N PHE A 196 15.09 -0.20 -4.68
CA PHE A 196 14.42 -1.38 -4.13
C PHE A 196 12.90 -1.29 -4.29
N ILE A 197 12.30 -0.11 -4.10
CA ILE A 197 10.87 0.14 -4.42
C ILE A 197 10.55 -0.28 -5.85
N CYS A 198 11.39 0.11 -6.82
CA CYS A 198 11.18 -0.24 -8.23
C CYS A 198 11.21 -1.76 -8.47
N ILE A 199 12.06 -2.50 -7.77
CA ILE A 199 12.12 -3.96 -7.86
C ILE A 199 10.86 -4.58 -7.25
N CYS A 200 10.43 -4.11 -6.08
CA CYS A 200 9.17 -4.54 -5.46
C CYS A 200 7.98 -4.32 -6.39
N LEU A 201 7.84 -3.15 -6.99
CA LEU A 201 6.75 -2.85 -7.92
C LEU A 201 6.78 -3.74 -9.16
N LYS A 202 7.95 -3.99 -9.74
CA LYS A 202 8.10 -4.93 -10.86
C LYS A 202 7.63 -6.33 -10.48
N ALA A 203 8.09 -6.84 -9.33
CA ALA A 203 7.71 -8.14 -8.81
C ALA A 203 6.19 -8.21 -8.51
N MET A 204 5.62 -7.16 -7.90
CA MET A 204 4.19 -7.06 -7.59
C MET A 204 3.31 -7.05 -8.84
N PHE A 205 3.70 -6.30 -9.88
CA PHE A 205 2.91 -6.18 -11.12
C PHE A 205 3.11 -7.37 -12.07
N GLY A 206 4.25 -8.06 -11.99
CA GLY A 206 4.53 -9.26 -12.79
C GLY A 206 4.08 -10.56 -12.13
N GLY A 207 3.89 -10.55 -10.80
CA GLY A 207 3.71 -11.80 -10.06
C GLY A 207 5.01 -12.60 -9.93
N GLU A 208 6.16 -11.92 -9.96
CA GLU A 208 7.49 -12.50 -10.08
C GLU A 208 8.30 -12.31 -8.79
N PRO A 209 8.00 -13.03 -7.70
CA PRO A 209 8.74 -12.90 -6.43
C PRO A 209 10.22 -13.30 -6.58
N ASN A 210 10.58 -14.06 -7.61
CA ASN A 210 11.96 -14.42 -7.91
C ASN A 210 12.85 -13.19 -8.13
N LEU A 211 12.32 -12.08 -8.66
CA LEU A 211 13.07 -10.83 -8.77
C LEU A 211 13.56 -10.31 -7.41
N LEU A 212 12.74 -10.48 -6.36
CA LEU A 212 13.15 -10.14 -5.01
C LEU A 212 14.13 -11.16 -4.45
N ASN A 213 13.91 -12.45 -4.71
CA ASN A 213 14.87 -13.48 -4.30
C ASN A 213 16.28 -13.19 -4.85
N GLU A 214 16.40 -13.03 -6.17
CA GLU A 214 17.67 -12.69 -6.84
C GLU A 214 18.30 -11.41 -6.28
N TYR A 215 17.48 -10.39 -5.99
CA TYR A 215 17.95 -9.17 -5.35
C TYR A 215 18.57 -9.42 -3.97
N TYR A 216 17.90 -10.19 -3.12
CA TYR A 216 18.40 -10.51 -1.80
C TYR A 216 19.65 -11.38 -1.86
N GLU A 217 19.65 -12.44 -2.66
CA GLU A 217 20.81 -13.32 -2.84
C GLU A 217 22.04 -12.52 -3.28
N TYR A 218 21.86 -11.60 -4.23
CA TYR A 218 22.94 -10.70 -4.66
C TYR A 218 23.43 -9.79 -3.52
N LYS A 219 22.53 -9.21 -2.74
CA LYS A 219 22.88 -8.28 -1.65
C LYS A 219 23.53 -8.97 -0.46
N THR A 220 23.15 -10.20 -0.15
CA THR A 220 23.57 -10.91 1.06
C THR A 220 24.63 -11.98 0.79
N GLN A 221 24.83 -12.35 -0.47
CA GLN A 221 25.65 -13.50 -0.89
C GLN A 221 25.14 -14.84 -0.34
N ASP A 222 23.86 -14.92 0.05
CA ASP A 222 23.18 -16.13 0.52
C ASP A 222 22.11 -16.58 -0.48
N LYS A 223 22.37 -17.68 -1.19
CA LYS A 223 21.51 -18.29 -2.22
C LYS A 223 20.15 -18.77 -1.73
N ASN A 224 19.89 -18.82 -0.43
CA ASN A 224 18.60 -19.23 0.11
C ASN A 224 17.97 -18.16 0.99
N TYR A 225 18.46 -16.91 0.91
CA TYR A 225 18.05 -15.83 1.80
C TYR A 225 16.53 -15.66 1.84
N TRP A 226 15.86 -15.62 0.68
CA TRP A 226 14.41 -15.40 0.62
C TRP A 226 13.63 -16.51 1.33
N ILE A 227 13.93 -17.77 1.02
CA ILE A 227 13.22 -18.91 1.59
C ILE A 227 13.47 -18.97 3.09
N ASN A 228 14.72 -18.77 3.52
CA ASN A 228 15.11 -18.87 4.93
C ASN A 228 14.54 -17.75 5.80
N ASN A 229 14.29 -16.56 5.22
CA ASN A 229 13.86 -15.39 5.99
C ASN A 229 12.38 -15.03 5.81
N PHE A 230 11.76 -15.34 4.67
CA PHE A 230 10.39 -14.90 4.38
C PHE A 230 9.37 -16.03 4.37
N LYS A 231 9.77 -17.28 4.13
CA LYS A 231 8.83 -18.42 4.10
C LYS A 231 8.51 -18.90 5.51
N GLN A 232 7.23 -19.03 5.83
CA GLN A 232 6.81 -19.74 7.04
C GLN A 232 7.19 -21.22 6.97
N ALA A 233 7.62 -21.77 8.12
CA ALA A 233 7.86 -23.20 8.25
C ALA A 233 6.60 -23.98 7.84
N ASN A 234 6.79 -25.04 7.06
CA ASN A 234 5.72 -25.90 6.53
C ASN A 234 4.74 -25.25 5.54
N PHE A 235 4.96 -24.01 5.10
CA PHE A 235 4.11 -23.41 4.08
C PHE A 235 4.17 -24.19 2.76
N LYS A 236 2.99 -24.57 2.26
CA LYS A 236 2.76 -25.23 0.99
C LYS A 236 1.56 -24.57 0.31
N ILE A 237 1.66 -24.41 -1.00
CA ILE A 237 0.60 -23.89 -1.86
C ILE A 237 -0.39 -25.01 -2.17
#